data_AF-A0A101XXT3-F1
#
_entry.id   AF-A0A101XXT3-F1
#
_cell.length_a   1.000
_cell.length_b   1.000
_cell.length_c   1.000
_cell.angle_alpha   90.00
_cell.angle_beta   90.00
_cell.angle_gamma   90.00
#
_symmetry.space_group_name_H-M   'P 1'
#
loop_
_entity.id
_entity.type
_entity.pdbx_description
1 polymer ?
#
loop_
_entity_poly.entity_id
_entity_poly.type
_entity_poly.pdbx_seq_one_letter_code
_entity_poly.pdbx_strand_id
1 'polypeptide(L)'
;MFNNLKSSEIREMCRSTIETLEMWLRRLIDQQLSERFGGNYLQYQDELGNFILKKEIREGIRSRRIKEPKRYARDVDAILLDDAINIVLHPKLYSELFSTCFKHAFPMGPEMGRFIFDKISKPRNYLSHANHISIRQAEQIICYAHDIIDSIKTYYSIIGVEKLYNVPSIIQFSDSLGNIKHEAEINSNRNDVRVHFVLNCKENASLRPGDVLIVEIEIDPTFTDEEYDIQWFVQESARYIDDNKSRFEVKILNSHVGERFVVECTITSKKSWHRYGRSDDNLMLLYRVLPPVE
;
A
#
# COMPACT_ATOMS: atom_id res chain seq x y z
N MET A 1 -29.33 -0.40 -11.78
CA MET A 1 -28.97 -0.98 -10.48
C MET A 1 -30.01 -0.66 -9.39
N PHE A 2 -30.57 0.55 -9.35
CA PHE A 2 -31.45 0.99 -8.24
C PHE A 2 -32.94 0.63 -8.32
N ASN A 3 -33.45 0.22 -9.49
CA ASN A 3 -34.90 0.04 -9.70
C ASN A 3 -35.54 -1.10 -8.88
N ASN A 4 -34.74 -2.01 -8.31
CA ASN A 4 -35.22 -3.13 -7.50
C ASN A 4 -34.96 -2.96 -6.00
N LEU A 5 -34.36 -1.83 -5.57
CA LEU A 5 -34.01 -1.58 -4.18
C LEU A 5 -35.10 -0.77 -3.47
N LYS A 6 -35.32 -1.07 -2.19
CA LYS A 6 -36.20 -0.28 -1.32
C LYS A 6 -35.54 1.06 -1.01
N SER A 7 -36.36 2.10 -0.80
CA SER A 7 -35.87 3.44 -0.42
C SER A 7 -35.01 3.44 0.87
N SER A 8 -35.24 2.51 1.79
CA SER A 8 -34.38 2.31 2.97
C SER A 8 -32.98 1.82 2.61
N GLU A 9 -32.87 0.87 1.68
CA GLU A 9 -31.60 0.28 1.23
C GLU A 9 -30.77 1.32 0.46
N ILE A 10 -31.42 2.12 -0.38
CA ILE A 10 -30.77 3.21 -1.12
C ILE A 10 -30.18 4.24 -0.13
N ARG A 11 -30.96 4.63 0.89
CA ARG A 11 -30.49 5.59 1.91
C ARG A 11 -29.31 5.05 2.71
N GLU A 12 -29.36 3.78 3.10
CA GLU A 12 -28.28 3.15 3.85
C GLU A 12 -27.00 3.05 3.02
N MET A 13 -27.11 2.65 1.75
CA MET A 13 -25.97 2.63 0.83
C MET A 13 -25.36 4.02 0.66
N CYS A 14 -26.17 5.07 0.46
CA CYS A 14 -25.65 6.43 0.38
C CYS A 14 -24.94 6.88 1.67
N ARG A 15 -25.48 6.55 2.85
CA ARG A 15 -24.83 6.86 4.13
C ARG A 15 -23.49 6.16 4.26
N SER A 16 -23.46 4.85 4.02
CA SER A 16 -22.24 4.04 4.07
C SER A 16 -21.18 4.55 3.10
N THR A 17 -21.56 4.93 1.88
CA THR A 17 -20.62 5.50 0.89
C THR A 17 -20.05 6.84 1.35
N ILE A 18 -20.89 7.73 1.91
CA ILE A 18 -20.44 9.03 2.43
C ILE A 18 -19.50 8.84 3.63
N GLU A 19 -19.82 7.94 4.55
CA GLU A 19 -18.95 7.63 5.70
C GLU A 19 -17.61 7.05 5.26
N THR A 20 -17.62 6.19 4.23
CA THR A 20 -16.41 5.64 3.62
C THR A 20 -15.55 6.75 3.00
N LEU A 21 -16.17 7.67 2.24
CA LEU A 21 -15.49 8.83 1.68
C LEU A 21 -14.87 9.71 2.78
N GLU A 22 -15.62 9.97 3.85
CA GLU A 22 -15.17 10.76 4.99
C GLU A 22 -13.94 10.12 5.67
N MET A 23 -13.95 8.80 5.84
CA MET A 23 -12.79 8.04 6.35
C MET A 23 -11.56 8.18 5.45
N TRP A 24 -11.72 8.03 4.14
CA TRP A 24 -10.61 8.16 3.19
C TRP A 24 -10.02 9.57 3.16
N LEU A 25 -10.88 10.60 3.18
CA LEU A 25 -10.45 12.00 3.23
C LEU A 25 -9.71 12.30 4.53
N ARG A 26 -10.22 11.86 5.69
CA ARG A 26 -9.53 12.03 6.97
C ARG A 26 -8.15 11.41 6.95
N ARG A 27 -8.04 10.16 6.49
CA ARG A 27 -6.75 9.46 6.38
C ARG A 27 -5.76 10.23 5.50
N LEU A 28 -6.20 10.68 4.32
CA LEU A 28 -5.37 11.47 3.42
C LEU A 28 -4.90 12.78 4.06
N ILE A 29 -5.81 13.51 4.72
CA ILE A 29 -5.49 14.76 5.41
C ILE A 29 -4.46 14.53 6.52
N ASP A 30 -4.68 13.51 7.37
CA ASP A 30 -3.79 13.17 8.47
C ASP A 30 -2.38 12.87 7.97
N GLN A 31 -2.28 12.04 6.94
CA GLN A 31 -0.98 11.67 6.35
C GLN A 31 -0.27 12.88 5.74
N GLN A 32 -0.91 13.59 4.81
CA GLN A 32 -0.27 14.69 4.07
C GLN A 32 0.13 15.85 4.98
N LEU A 33 -0.73 16.20 5.96
CA LEU A 33 -0.42 17.28 6.90
C LEU A 33 0.60 16.86 7.95
N SER A 34 0.55 15.63 8.45
CA SER A 34 1.53 15.14 9.43
C SER A 34 2.92 14.99 8.82
N GLU A 35 3.01 14.52 7.58
CA GLU A 35 4.28 14.37 6.86
C GLU A 35 4.95 15.73 6.63
N ARG A 36 4.18 16.77 6.32
CA ARG A 36 4.74 18.09 6.01
C ARG A 36 4.90 19.03 7.20
N PHE A 37 3.97 18.99 8.16
CA PHE A 37 3.91 19.94 9.28
C PHE A 37 4.08 19.27 10.65
N GLY A 38 4.29 17.95 10.68
CA GLY A 38 4.42 17.15 11.90
C GLY A 38 3.07 16.74 12.50
N GLY A 39 3.12 15.83 13.47
CA GLY A 39 1.91 15.24 14.09
C GLY A 39 1.00 16.21 14.87
N ASN A 40 1.40 17.47 15.06
CA ASN A 40 0.57 18.52 15.65
C ASN A 40 0.24 19.64 14.63
N TYR A 41 -0.03 19.25 13.38
CA TYR A 41 -0.32 20.17 12.28
C TYR A 41 -1.51 21.12 12.57
N LEU A 42 -2.42 20.76 13.47
CA LEU A 42 -3.54 21.63 13.88
C LEU A 42 -3.09 22.90 14.61
N GLN A 43 -1.97 22.84 15.32
CA GLN A 43 -1.40 24.00 16.03
C GLN A 43 -0.19 24.59 15.30
N TYR A 44 0.16 24.05 14.13
CA TYR A 44 1.26 24.54 13.35
C TYR A 44 1.01 25.98 12.87
N GLN A 45 2.01 26.83 13.06
CA GLN A 45 2.04 28.20 12.57
C GLN A 45 3.18 28.35 11.57
N ASP A 46 2.96 29.10 10.50
CA ASP A 46 4.02 29.49 9.60
C ASP A 46 4.97 30.53 10.23
N GLU A 47 6.03 30.91 9.52
CA GLU A 47 7.01 31.91 9.96
C GLU A 47 6.38 33.28 10.26
N LEU A 48 5.17 33.54 9.74
CA LEU A 48 4.40 34.76 9.94
C LEU A 48 3.37 34.63 11.08
N GLY A 49 3.34 33.49 11.79
CA GLY A 49 2.41 33.21 12.88
C GLY A 49 0.99 32.80 12.43
N ASN A 50 0.77 32.59 11.13
CA ASN A 50 -0.53 32.19 10.61
C ASN A 50 -0.71 30.68 10.70
N PHE A 51 -1.90 30.26 11.10
CA PHE A 51 -2.26 28.85 11.11
C PHE A 51 -2.60 28.36 9.70
N ILE A 52 -2.20 27.13 9.38
CA ILE A 52 -2.52 26.48 8.11
C ILE A 52 -4.02 26.20 7.93
N LEU A 53 -4.73 26.03 9.05
CA LEU A 53 -6.14 25.70 9.10
C LEU A 53 -6.93 26.84 9.74
N LYS A 54 -8.09 27.13 9.14
CA LYS A 54 -9.03 28.14 9.63
C LYS A 54 -9.37 27.89 11.08
N LYS A 55 -9.54 28.97 11.84
CA LYS A 55 -9.82 28.93 13.28
C LYS A 55 -11.07 28.10 13.58
N GLU A 56 -12.11 28.26 12.77
CA GLU A 56 -13.41 27.58 12.94
C GLU A 56 -13.27 26.05 12.86
N ILE A 57 -12.47 25.56 11.91
CA ILE A 57 -12.20 24.12 11.76
C ILE A 57 -11.47 23.59 12.99
N ARG A 58 -10.44 24.29 13.46
CA ARG A 58 -9.63 23.88 14.61
C ARG A 58 -10.43 23.89 15.92
N GLU A 59 -11.22 24.92 16.15
CA GLU A 59 -12.09 25.02 17.32
C GLU A 59 -13.21 23.97 17.28
N GLY A 60 -13.78 23.71 16.10
CA GLY A 60 -14.78 22.65 15.90
C GLY A 60 -14.24 21.27 16.25
N ILE A 61 -13.06 20.91 15.74
CA ILE A 61 -12.36 19.65 16.06
C ILE A 61 -12.12 19.53 17.56
N ARG A 62 -11.56 20.58 18.19
CA ARG A 62 -11.25 20.58 19.63
C ARG A 62 -12.50 20.42 20.48
N SER A 63 -13.57 21.14 20.16
CA SER A 63 -14.84 21.07 20.87
C SER A 63 -15.46 19.67 20.81
N ARG A 64 -15.48 19.05 19.62
CA ARG A 64 -15.99 17.68 19.43
C ARG A 64 -15.18 16.65 20.22
N ARG A 65 -13.84 16.77 20.20
CA ARG A 65 -12.96 15.85 20.93
C ARG A 65 -13.14 15.95 22.45
N ILE A 66 -13.32 17.17 22.98
CA ILE A 66 -13.63 17.37 24.41
C ILE A 66 -15.00 16.79 24.76
N LYS A 67 -15.99 16.95 23.88
CA LYS A 67 -17.37 16.50 24.13
C LYS A 67 -17.53 14.98 24.02
N GLU A 68 -16.85 14.34 23.07
CA GLU A 68 -16.97 12.90 22.79
C GLU A 68 -15.59 12.22 22.64
N PRO A 69 -14.74 12.19 23.70
CA PRO A 69 -13.35 11.71 23.60
C PRO A 69 -13.24 10.22 23.27
N LYS A 70 -14.25 9.42 23.64
CA LYS A 70 -14.29 7.98 23.29
C LYS A 70 -14.58 7.75 21.80
N ARG A 71 -15.30 8.68 21.16
CA ARG A 71 -15.65 8.60 19.74
C ARG A 71 -14.54 9.15 18.86
N TYR A 72 -13.87 10.19 19.32
CA TYR A 72 -12.81 10.88 18.59
C TYR A 72 -11.46 10.69 19.30
N ALA A 73 -10.81 9.56 19.02
CA ALA A 73 -9.53 9.22 19.64
C ALA A 73 -8.41 10.18 19.21
N ARG A 74 -8.33 10.47 17.91
CA ARG A 74 -7.40 11.42 17.31
C ARG A 74 -8.14 12.67 16.85
N ASP A 75 -7.41 13.77 16.67
CA ASP A 75 -8.01 15.01 16.22
C ASP A 75 -8.59 14.91 14.79
N VAL A 76 -7.92 14.15 13.91
CA VAL A 76 -8.42 13.88 12.54
C VAL A 76 -9.77 13.16 12.54
N ASP A 77 -10.06 12.34 13.56
CA ASP A 77 -11.31 11.59 13.65
C ASP A 77 -12.51 12.52 13.90
N ALA A 78 -12.28 13.73 14.42
CA ALA A 78 -13.30 14.75 14.67
C ALA A 78 -13.55 15.72 13.49
N ILE A 79 -12.85 15.55 12.37
CA ILE A 79 -13.07 16.33 11.14
C ILE A 79 -14.35 15.85 10.47
N LEU A 80 -15.33 16.74 10.25
CA LEU A 80 -16.53 16.40 9.49
C LEU A 80 -16.28 16.48 7.99
N LEU A 81 -17.11 15.82 7.18
CA LEU A 81 -17.02 15.88 5.72
C LEU A 81 -16.86 17.31 5.16
N ASP A 82 -17.65 18.28 5.62
CA ASP A 82 -17.57 19.67 5.10
C ASP A 82 -16.24 20.34 5.50
N ASP A 83 -15.73 20.05 6.70
CA ASP A 83 -14.40 20.50 7.13
C ASP A 83 -13.32 19.84 6.25
N ALA A 84 -13.42 18.53 5.98
CA ALA A 84 -12.51 17.79 5.12
C ALA A 84 -12.48 18.35 3.69
N ILE A 85 -13.65 18.62 3.10
CA ILE A 85 -13.79 19.25 1.77
C ILE A 85 -13.07 20.60 1.75
N ASN A 86 -13.29 21.44 2.78
CA ASN A 86 -12.64 22.74 2.86
C ASN A 86 -11.11 22.65 2.96
N ILE A 87 -10.59 21.62 3.64
CA ILE A 87 -9.14 21.38 3.76
C ILE A 87 -8.57 20.93 2.41
N VAL A 88 -9.13 19.88 1.81
CA VAL A 88 -8.55 19.30 0.58
C VAL A 88 -8.67 20.24 -0.61
N LEU A 89 -9.68 21.13 -0.64
CA LEU A 89 -9.87 22.13 -1.70
C LEU A 89 -9.32 23.52 -1.37
N HIS A 90 -8.59 23.67 -0.26
CA HIS A 90 -7.93 24.94 0.05
C HIS A 90 -6.88 25.23 -1.03
N PRO A 91 -6.91 26.37 -1.73
CA PRO A 91 -6.07 26.58 -2.92
C PRO A 91 -4.59 26.26 -2.73
N LYS A 92 -4.00 26.74 -1.62
CA LYS A 92 -2.58 26.50 -1.27
C LYS A 92 -2.31 25.03 -0.92
N LEU A 93 -3.18 24.40 -0.13
CA LEU A 93 -2.95 23.01 0.29
C LEU A 93 -3.21 22.06 -0.88
N TYR A 94 -4.18 22.38 -1.73
CA TYR A 94 -4.47 21.62 -2.92
C TYR A 94 -3.26 21.61 -3.86
N SER A 95 -2.74 22.78 -4.22
CA SER A 95 -1.59 22.86 -5.13
C SER A 95 -0.37 22.12 -4.59
N GLU A 96 -0.10 22.27 -3.29
CA GLU A 96 1.15 21.79 -2.70
C GLU A 96 1.10 20.34 -2.18
N LEU A 97 -0.08 19.82 -1.80
CA LEU A 97 -0.22 18.51 -1.14
C LEU A 97 -1.20 17.57 -1.83
N PHE A 98 -2.36 18.06 -2.29
CA PHE A 98 -3.47 17.18 -2.69
C PHE A 98 -3.68 17.06 -4.21
N SER A 99 -3.01 17.88 -5.01
CA SER A 99 -3.21 17.98 -6.46
C SER A 99 -2.93 16.66 -7.19
N THR A 100 -1.86 15.97 -6.80
CA THR A 100 -1.50 14.65 -7.34
C THR A 100 -2.53 13.59 -6.98
N CYS A 101 -3.05 13.64 -5.75
CA CYS A 101 -4.01 12.67 -5.24
C CYS A 101 -5.36 12.72 -5.97
N PHE A 102 -5.84 13.92 -6.29
CA PHE A 102 -7.15 14.13 -6.89
C PHE A 102 -7.13 14.34 -8.41
N LYS A 103 -5.97 14.14 -9.05
CA LYS A 103 -5.81 14.37 -10.49
C LYS A 103 -6.80 13.57 -11.34
N HIS A 104 -7.17 12.37 -10.91
CA HIS A 104 -8.14 11.53 -11.63
C HIS A 104 -9.60 11.96 -11.36
N ALA A 105 -9.93 12.34 -10.12
CA ALA A 105 -11.29 12.74 -9.77
C ALA A 105 -11.68 14.14 -10.29
N PHE A 106 -10.76 15.12 -10.21
CA PHE A 106 -11.01 16.48 -10.68
C PHE A 106 -9.73 17.11 -11.28
N PRO A 107 -9.39 16.74 -12.54
CA PRO A 107 -8.15 17.18 -13.20
C PRO A 107 -8.06 18.70 -13.40
N MET A 108 -9.20 19.40 -13.40
CA MET A 108 -9.28 20.85 -13.57
C MET A 108 -9.09 21.62 -12.25
N GLY A 109 -8.76 20.93 -11.16
CA GLY A 109 -8.39 21.54 -9.89
C GLY A 109 -9.58 21.79 -8.95
N PRO A 110 -9.40 22.68 -7.96
CA PRO A 110 -10.28 22.74 -6.79
C PRO A 110 -11.69 23.22 -7.10
N GLU A 111 -11.92 24.04 -8.14
CA GLU A 111 -13.26 24.48 -8.54
C GLU A 111 -14.12 23.33 -9.04
N MET A 112 -13.54 22.45 -9.86
CA MET A 112 -14.20 21.21 -10.30
C MET A 112 -14.48 20.31 -9.09
N GLY A 113 -13.51 20.20 -8.17
CA GLY A 113 -13.69 19.52 -6.89
C GLY A 113 -14.92 20.04 -6.13
N ARG A 114 -15.08 21.37 -5.98
CA ARG A 114 -16.25 21.97 -5.31
C ARG A 114 -17.55 21.58 -5.99
N PHE A 115 -17.60 21.61 -7.32
CA PHE A 115 -18.79 21.20 -8.06
C PHE A 115 -19.14 19.72 -7.83
N ILE A 116 -18.14 18.84 -7.80
CA ILE A 116 -18.34 17.40 -7.54
C ILE A 116 -18.81 17.16 -6.10
N PHE A 117 -18.12 17.74 -5.11
CA PHE A 117 -18.49 17.60 -3.71
C PHE A 117 -19.88 18.17 -3.41
N ASP A 118 -20.32 19.22 -4.11
CA ASP A 118 -21.68 19.76 -3.99
C ASP A 118 -22.76 18.72 -4.37
N LYS A 119 -22.46 17.81 -5.31
CA LYS A 119 -23.35 16.69 -5.67
C LYS A 119 -23.45 15.62 -4.58
N ILE A 120 -22.56 15.65 -3.58
CA ILE A 120 -22.54 14.73 -2.44
C ILE A 120 -23.11 15.42 -1.19
N SER A 121 -22.63 16.62 -0.85
CA SER A 121 -23.01 17.35 0.37
C SER A 121 -24.48 17.79 0.37
N LYS A 122 -25.03 18.23 -0.77
CA LYS A 122 -26.45 18.64 -0.83
C LYS A 122 -27.39 17.45 -0.54
N PRO A 123 -27.26 16.28 -1.20
CA PRO A 123 -28.04 15.11 -0.85
C PRO A 123 -27.82 14.59 0.59
N ARG A 124 -26.59 14.69 1.12
CA ARG A 124 -26.29 14.32 2.52
C ARG A 124 -27.16 15.08 3.52
N ASN A 125 -27.41 16.37 3.28
CA ASN A 125 -28.29 17.17 4.14
C ASN A 125 -29.75 16.68 4.11
N TYR A 126 -30.22 16.12 2.99
CA TYR A 126 -31.55 15.48 2.98
C TYR A 126 -31.55 14.18 3.80
N LEU A 127 -30.47 13.40 3.71
CA LEU A 127 -30.32 12.14 4.46
C LEU A 127 -30.25 12.36 5.99
N SER A 128 -29.67 13.46 6.44
CA SER A 128 -29.58 13.81 7.87
C SER A 128 -30.93 14.24 8.46
N HIS A 129 -31.78 14.88 7.65
CA HIS A 129 -33.14 15.28 8.03
C HIS A 129 -34.22 14.22 7.72
N ALA A 130 -33.82 12.98 7.40
CA ALA A 130 -34.70 11.88 7.02
C ALA A 130 -35.64 12.18 5.82
N ASN A 131 -35.26 13.14 4.97
CA ASN A 131 -36.00 13.50 3.77
C ASN A 131 -35.81 12.45 2.66
N HIS A 132 -36.73 12.45 1.70
CA HIS A 132 -36.64 11.60 0.52
C HIS A 132 -35.47 12.04 -0.38
N ILE A 133 -34.65 11.08 -0.80
CA ILE A 133 -33.63 11.27 -1.84
C ILE A 133 -34.09 10.63 -3.14
N SER A 134 -33.92 11.33 -4.26
CA SER A 134 -34.23 10.76 -5.58
C SER A 134 -33.17 9.73 -6.00
N ILE A 135 -33.53 8.82 -6.89
CA ILE A 135 -32.59 7.84 -7.47
C ILE A 135 -31.40 8.54 -8.10
N ARG A 136 -31.63 9.64 -8.82
CA ARG A 136 -30.56 10.45 -9.42
C ARG A 136 -29.59 11.03 -8.38
N GLN A 137 -30.08 11.47 -7.23
CA GLN A 137 -29.22 11.97 -6.15
C GLN A 137 -28.42 10.82 -5.53
N ALA A 138 -29.02 9.65 -5.37
CA ALA A 138 -28.31 8.46 -4.88
C ALA A 138 -27.17 8.06 -5.82
N GLU A 139 -27.45 8.02 -7.13
CA GLU A 139 -26.45 7.75 -8.17
C GLU A 139 -25.30 8.75 -8.12
N GLN A 140 -25.61 10.05 -8.01
CA GLN A 140 -24.59 11.09 -7.90
C GLN A 140 -23.70 10.91 -6.67
N ILE A 141 -24.28 10.64 -5.50
CA ILE A 141 -23.49 10.37 -4.29
C ILE A 141 -22.54 9.20 -4.53
N ILE A 142 -23.06 8.09 -5.03
CA ILE A 142 -22.31 6.84 -5.13
C ILE A 142 -21.19 6.96 -6.16
N CYS A 143 -21.49 7.45 -7.36
CA CYS A 143 -20.50 7.58 -8.43
C CYS A 143 -19.41 8.57 -8.05
N TYR A 144 -19.77 9.80 -7.67
CA TYR A 144 -18.75 10.82 -7.36
C TYR A 144 -17.92 10.49 -6.12
N ALA A 145 -18.53 9.87 -5.09
CA ALA A 145 -17.75 9.42 -3.94
C ALA A 145 -16.76 8.32 -4.33
N HIS A 146 -17.16 7.35 -5.15
CA HIS A 146 -16.26 6.30 -5.62
C HIS A 146 -15.15 6.85 -6.52
N ASP A 147 -15.46 7.78 -7.44
CA ASP A 147 -14.42 8.42 -8.28
C ASP A 147 -13.35 9.11 -7.42
N ILE A 148 -13.76 9.79 -6.35
CA ILE A 148 -12.84 10.42 -5.39
C ILE A 148 -12.04 9.37 -4.63
N ILE A 149 -12.70 8.35 -4.08
CA ILE A 149 -12.05 7.27 -3.33
C ILE A 149 -11.03 6.54 -4.21
N ASP A 150 -11.37 6.24 -5.46
CA ASP A 150 -10.51 5.52 -6.39
C ASP A 150 -9.34 6.40 -6.86
N SER A 151 -9.53 7.71 -6.97
CA SER A 151 -8.40 8.65 -7.15
C SER A 151 -7.44 8.60 -5.96
N ILE A 152 -7.96 8.58 -4.72
CA ILE A 152 -7.15 8.44 -3.50
C ILE A 152 -6.42 7.09 -3.47
N LYS A 153 -7.10 5.98 -3.81
CA LYS A 153 -6.46 4.65 -3.88
C LYS A 153 -5.36 4.63 -4.92
N THR A 154 -5.63 5.14 -6.12
CA THR A 154 -4.65 5.22 -7.22
C THR A 154 -3.41 5.99 -6.77
N TYR A 155 -3.61 7.10 -6.06
CA TYR A 155 -2.51 7.84 -5.44
C TYR A 155 -1.69 6.96 -4.49
N TYR A 156 -2.34 6.25 -3.57
CA TYR A 156 -1.66 5.34 -2.65
C TYR A 156 -0.93 4.19 -3.35
N SER A 157 -1.49 3.66 -4.44
CA SER A 157 -0.83 2.65 -5.28
C SER A 157 0.42 3.24 -5.93
N ILE A 158 0.36 4.46 -6.46
CA ILE A 158 1.52 5.15 -7.09
C ILE A 158 2.64 5.40 -6.07
N ILE A 159 2.31 5.85 -4.86
CA ILE A 159 3.33 6.13 -3.84
C ILE A 159 3.77 4.88 -3.05
N GLY A 160 3.28 3.69 -3.43
CA GLY A 160 3.61 2.40 -2.79
C GLY A 160 3.05 2.22 -1.36
N VAL A 161 2.21 3.15 -0.87
CA VAL A 161 1.65 3.15 0.50
C VAL A 161 0.37 2.30 0.60
N GLU A 162 -0.09 1.69 -0.50
CA GLU A 162 -1.13 0.67 -0.45
C GLU A 162 -0.71 -0.56 0.37
N LYS A 163 0.58 -0.90 0.37
CA LYS A 163 1.16 -1.96 1.20
C LYS A 163 1.47 -1.38 2.58
N LEU A 164 0.85 -1.92 3.62
CA LEU A 164 1.13 -1.63 5.05
C LEU A 164 2.65 -1.61 5.36
N TYR A 165 3.39 -2.45 4.63
CA TYR A 165 4.85 -2.47 4.60
C TYR A 165 5.30 -2.19 3.16
N ASN A 166 5.54 -0.92 2.84
CA ASN A 166 6.10 -0.50 1.56
C ASN A 166 7.61 -0.83 1.52
N VAL A 167 7.96 -2.04 1.13
CA VAL A 167 9.32 -2.57 1.17
C VAL A 167 9.63 -3.33 -0.13
N PRO A 168 10.89 -3.36 -0.57
CA PRO A 168 11.30 -4.07 -1.78
C PRO A 168 10.95 -5.55 -1.67
N SER A 169 10.35 -6.08 -2.74
CA SER A 169 9.83 -7.45 -2.80
C SER A 169 10.25 -8.11 -4.11
N ILE A 170 10.40 -9.44 -4.10
CA ILE A 170 10.72 -10.23 -5.30
C ILE A 170 9.46 -10.39 -6.12
N ILE A 171 9.48 -9.93 -7.38
CA ILE A 171 8.36 -10.04 -8.33
C ILE A 171 8.57 -11.18 -9.34
N GLN A 172 9.80 -11.66 -9.50
CA GLN A 172 10.10 -12.81 -10.35
C GLN A 172 11.36 -13.54 -9.86
N PHE A 173 11.43 -14.85 -10.09
CA PHE A 173 12.72 -15.56 -10.12
C PHE A 173 12.79 -16.53 -11.29
N SER A 174 14.01 -16.80 -11.74
CA SER A 174 14.34 -17.82 -12.74
C SER A 174 15.59 -18.60 -12.34
N ASP A 175 15.69 -19.87 -12.74
CA ASP A 175 16.90 -20.67 -12.55
C ASP A 175 17.41 -21.33 -13.84
N SER A 176 18.64 -21.84 -13.81
CA SER A 176 19.29 -22.53 -14.93
C SER A 176 18.62 -23.87 -15.32
N LEU A 177 17.68 -24.37 -14.50
CA LEU A 177 16.90 -25.57 -14.78
C LEU A 177 15.57 -25.25 -15.49
N GLY A 178 15.34 -23.98 -15.82
CA GLY A 178 14.17 -23.52 -16.55
C GLY A 178 12.93 -23.29 -15.68
N ASN A 179 13.06 -23.26 -14.35
CA ASN A 179 11.97 -22.82 -13.50
C ASN A 179 11.87 -21.30 -13.56
N ILE A 180 10.68 -20.78 -13.85
CA ILE A 180 10.35 -19.36 -13.80
C ILE A 180 9.08 -19.22 -12.98
N LYS A 181 9.06 -18.26 -12.06
CA LYS A 181 7.87 -17.91 -11.26
C LYS A 181 7.70 -16.41 -11.20
N HIS A 182 6.48 -15.96 -11.39
CA HIS A 182 6.09 -14.55 -11.35
C HIS A 182 5.36 -14.22 -10.04
N GLU A 183 5.14 -12.93 -9.81
CA GLU A 183 4.64 -12.35 -8.56
C GLU A 183 3.41 -13.07 -7.98
N ALA A 184 2.42 -13.41 -8.82
CA ALA A 184 1.21 -14.10 -8.37
C ALA A 184 1.50 -15.49 -7.77
N GLU A 185 2.43 -16.25 -8.37
CA GLU A 185 2.86 -17.56 -7.88
C GLU A 185 3.74 -17.44 -6.63
N ILE A 186 4.58 -16.40 -6.58
CA ILE A 186 5.43 -16.10 -5.41
C ILE A 186 4.55 -15.75 -4.21
N ASN A 187 3.57 -14.87 -4.39
CA ASN A 187 2.67 -14.43 -3.33
C ASN A 187 1.74 -15.53 -2.83
N SER A 188 1.27 -16.43 -3.71
CA SER A 188 0.44 -17.57 -3.31
C SER A 188 1.20 -18.65 -2.53
N ASN A 189 2.52 -18.77 -2.73
CA ASN A 189 3.39 -19.72 -2.01
C ASN A 189 4.10 -19.09 -0.80
N ARG A 190 3.70 -17.88 -0.41
CA ARG A 190 4.27 -17.15 0.73
C ARG A 190 3.63 -17.64 2.03
N ASN A 191 4.43 -18.30 2.86
CA ASN A 191 4.03 -18.73 4.20
C ASN A 191 4.67 -17.82 5.25
N ASP A 192 3.85 -16.95 5.84
CA ASP A 192 4.17 -16.00 6.92
C ASP A 192 5.33 -15.04 6.58
N VAL A 193 6.57 -15.53 6.58
CA VAL A 193 7.81 -14.75 6.41
C VAL A 193 8.57 -15.09 5.11
N ARG A 194 8.31 -16.25 4.50
CA ARG A 194 9.14 -16.77 3.40
C ARG A 194 8.31 -17.36 2.27
N VAL A 195 8.84 -17.29 1.06
CA VAL A 195 8.31 -17.98 -0.12
C VAL A 195 9.09 -19.28 -0.30
N HIS A 196 8.39 -20.40 -0.33
CA HIS A 196 9.02 -21.72 -0.43
C HIS A 196 8.69 -22.39 -1.76
N PHE A 197 9.71 -22.70 -2.56
CA PHE A 197 9.57 -23.54 -3.74
C PHE A 197 10.32 -24.85 -3.59
N VAL A 198 9.56 -25.94 -3.60
CA VAL A 198 10.08 -27.31 -3.53
C VAL A 198 10.30 -27.82 -4.96
N LEU A 199 11.55 -27.74 -5.43
CA LEU A 199 11.94 -28.12 -6.79
C LEU A 199 12.53 -29.54 -6.87
N ASN A 200 12.82 -30.15 -5.73
CA ASN A 200 13.41 -31.48 -5.60
C ASN A 200 12.51 -32.65 -6.06
N CYS A 201 11.22 -32.43 -6.35
CA CYS A 201 10.29 -33.46 -6.80
C CYS A 201 10.26 -33.67 -8.32
N LYS A 202 10.84 -32.77 -9.12
CA LYS A 202 10.82 -32.89 -10.59
C LYS A 202 12.00 -33.77 -11.04
N GLU A 203 11.74 -34.74 -11.91
CA GLU A 203 12.80 -35.63 -12.45
C GLU A 203 13.88 -34.85 -13.20
N ASN A 204 13.50 -33.81 -13.94
CA ASN A 204 14.41 -32.95 -14.71
C ASN A 204 15.07 -31.82 -13.90
N ALA A 205 14.86 -31.74 -12.58
CA ALA A 205 15.41 -30.68 -11.73
C ALA A 205 16.50 -31.19 -10.76
N SER A 206 17.13 -32.31 -11.09
CA SER A 206 18.17 -32.91 -10.27
C SER A 206 19.55 -32.42 -10.71
N LEU A 207 20.33 -31.92 -9.76
CA LEU A 207 21.71 -31.47 -9.97
C LEU A 207 22.71 -32.58 -9.66
N ARG A 208 23.95 -32.46 -10.14
CA ARG A 208 25.08 -33.33 -9.81
C ARG A 208 26.33 -32.52 -9.47
N PRO A 209 27.29 -33.09 -8.73
CA PRO A 209 28.60 -32.47 -8.54
C PRO A 209 29.26 -32.13 -9.87
N GLY A 210 29.73 -30.88 -9.99
CA GLY A 210 30.27 -30.33 -11.23
C GLY A 210 29.31 -29.37 -11.95
N ASP A 211 28.00 -29.50 -11.74
CA ASP A 211 27.01 -28.59 -12.31
C ASP A 211 27.15 -27.18 -11.73
N VAL A 212 26.63 -26.20 -12.48
CA VAL A 212 26.53 -24.81 -12.03
C VAL A 212 25.05 -24.43 -11.97
N LEU A 213 24.58 -24.13 -10.76
CA LEU A 213 23.25 -23.59 -10.55
C LEU A 213 23.32 -22.07 -10.65
N ILE A 214 22.50 -21.49 -11.52
CA ILE A 214 22.33 -20.04 -11.65
C ILE A 214 20.90 -19.73 -11.23
N VAL A 215 20.74 -18.73 -10.36
CA VAL A 215 19.44 -18.21 -9.95
C VAL A 215 19.44 -16.71 -10.15
N GLU A 216 18.40 -16.19 -10.78
CA GLU A 216 18.19 -14.76 -11.01
C GLU A 216 16.87 -14.34 -10.39
N ILE A 217 16.84 -13.18 -9.74
CA ILE A 217 15.64 -12.56 -9.18
C ILE A 217 15.40 -11.18 -9.79
N GLU A 218 14.13 -10.81 -9.88
CA GLU A 218 13.71 -9.46 -10.22
C GLU A 218 13.00 -8.86 -9.03
N ILE A 219 13.43 -7.66 -8.64
CA ILE A 219 12.88 -6.90 -7.52
C ILE A 219 11.97 -5.81 -8.10
N ASP A 220 10.92 -5.47 -7.35
CA ASP A 220 9.98 -4.40 -7.70
C ASP A 220 10.72 -3.12 -8.15
N PRO A 221 10.57 -2.71 -9.43
CA PRO A 221 11.34 -1.62 -10.02
C PRO A 221 11.01 -0.24 -9.44
N THR A 222 10.02 -0.14 -8.55
CA THR A 222 9.76 1.11 -7.81
C THR A 222 10.85 1.43 -6.78
N PHE A 223 11.71 0.46 -6.42
CA PHE A 223 12.82 0.64 -5.50
C PHE A 223 14.15 0.67 -6.26
N THR A 224 15.03 1.60 -5.90
CA THR A 224 16.38 1.66 -6.45
C THR A 224 17.32 0.70 -5.71
N ASP A 225 18.37 0.21 -6.39
CA ASP A 225 19.36 -0.71 -5.81
C ASP A 225 20.09 -0.15 -4.58
N GLU A 226 20.05 1.18 -4.38
CA GLU A 226 20.62 1.85 -3.21
C GLU A 226 19.76 1.70 -1.95
N GLU A 227 18.47 1.37 -2.08
CA GLU A 227 17.50 1.33 -0.99
C GLU A 227 17.48 0.02 -0.20
N TYR A 228 18.15 -1.02 -0.70
CA TYR A 228 18.11 -2.36 -0.12
C TYR A 228 19.37 -3.16 -0.36
N ASP A 229 19.50 -4.25 0.39
CA ASP A 229 20.57 -5.21 0.27
C ASP A 229 19.99 -6.60 -0.08
N ILE A 230 20.70 -7.32 -0.96
CA ILE A 230 20.38 -8.70 -1.37
C ILE A 230 21.44 -9.61 -0.77
N GLN A 231 21.01 -10.65 -0.07
CA GLN A 231 21.92 -11.62 0.54
C GLN A 231 21.55 -13.03 0.13
N TRP A 232 22.53 -13.75 -0.46
CA TRP A 232 22.39 -15.15 -0.84
C TRP A 232 23.05 -16.09 0.16
N PHE A 233 22.32 -17.14 0.53
CA PHE A 233 22.75 -18.18 1.43
C PHE A 233 22.58 -19.56 0.78
N VAL A 234 23.57 -20.43 0.95
CA VAL A 234 23.51 -21.85 0.56
C VAL A 234 23.82 -22.71 1.77
N GLN A 235 23.13 -23.85 1.86
CA GLN A 235 23.39 -24.87 2.87
C GLN A 235 24.89 -25.19 2.98
N GLU A 236 25.40 -25.29 4.22
CA GLU A 236 26.82 -25.45 4.62
C GLU A 236 27.73 -24.22 4.53
N SER A 237 27.31 -23.11 3.92
CA SER A 237 28.09 -21.87 3.98
C SER A 237 27.87 -21.16 5.32
N ALA A 238 28.92 -21.00 6.12
CA ALA A 238 28.88 -20.16 7.34
C ALA A 238 28.82 -18.66 7.03
N ARG A 239 28.78 -18.27 5.75
CA ARG A 239 28.84 -16.89 5.24
C ARG A 239 28.01 -16.76 3.98
N TYR A 240 27.42 -15.56 3.80
CA TYR A 240 26.79 -15.14 2.55
C TYR A 240 27.81 -15.23 1.40
N ILE A 241 27.38 -15.78 0.27
CA ILE A 241 28.26 -16.13 -0.86
C ILE A 241 28.36 -14.97 -1.86
N ASP A 242 27.29 -14.19 -2.02
CA ASP A 242 27.24 -13.00 -2.85
C ASP A 242 26.36 -11.94 -2.18
N ASP A 243 26.94 -10.74 -1.98
CA ASP A 243 26.24 -9.57 -1.48
C ASP A 243 25.80 -8.67 -2.66
N ASN A 244 24.56 -8.21 -2.63
CA ASN A 244 23.97 -7.20 -3.53
C ASN A 244 23.99 -7.54 -5.02
N LYS A 245 23.77 -8.81 -5.37
CA LYS A 245 23.55 -9.24 -6.76
C LYS A 245 22.18 -9.88 -6.93
N SER A 246 21.45 -9.46 -7.96
CA SER A 246 20.20 -10.10 -8.40
C SER A 246 20.44 -11.48 -9.04
N ARG A 247 21.67 -11.74 -9.51
CA ARG A 247 22.11 -13.02 -10.05
C ARG A 247 23.06 -13.71 -9.09
N PHE A 248 22.75 -14.96 -8.78
CA PHE A 248 23.52 -15.87 -7.95
C PHE A 248 24.02 -17.07 -8.75
N GLU A 249 25.27 -17.47 -8.53
CA GLU A 249 25.89 -18.61 -9.20
C GLU A 249 26.65 -19.48 -8.21
N VAL A 250 26.34 -20.78 -8.18
CA VAL A 250 27.02 -21.74 -7.30
C VAL A 250 27.39 -23.02 -8.04
N LYS A 251 28.65 -23.43 -7.87
CA LYS A 251 29.13 -24.73 -8.35
C LYS A 251 28.74 -25.82 -7.34
N ILE A 252 28.12 -26.88 -7.83
CA ILE A 252 27.69 -28.01 -7.03
C ILE A 252 28.89 -28.90 -6.70
N LEU A 253 29.09 -29.17 -5.41
CA LEU A 253 30.20 -29.98 -4.89
C LEU A 253 29.67 -31.32 -4.36
N ASN A 254 30.58 -32.26 -4.12
CA ASN A 254 30.25 -33.54 -3.49
C ASN A 254 29.64 -33.37 -2.08
N SER A 255 30.00 -32.31 -1.36
CA SER A 255 29.40 -32.01 -0.05
C SER A 255 27.92 -31.61 -0.14
N HIS A 256 27.46 -31.14 -1.30
CA HIS A 256 26.08 -30.74 -1.51
C HIS A 256 25.14 -31.90 -1.86
N VAL A 257 25.65 -33.14 -1.99
CA VAL A 257 24.86 -34.33 -2.35
C VAL A 257 23.82 -34.60 -1.27
N GLY A 258 22.55 -34.69 -1.67
CA GLY A 258 21.44 -34.91 -0.76
C GLY A 258 20.07 -34.60 -1.36
N GLU A 259 19.02 -35.01 -0.65
CA GLU A 259 17.62 -34.77 -1.05
C GLU A 259 17.16 -33.33 -0.84
N ARG A 260 17.93 -32.54 -0.09
CA ARG A 260 17.64 -31.16 0.27
C ARG A 260 18.92 -30.34 0.15
N PHE A 261 19.05 -29.65 -0.97
CA PHE A 261 20.02 -28.57 -1.17
C PHE A 261 19.26 -27.24 -1.18
N VAL A 262 19.51 -26.41 -0.18
CA VAL A 262 18.77 -25.14 0.02
C VAL A 262 19.57 -23.96 -0.50
N VAL A 263 18.91 -23.15 -1.33
CA VAL A 263 19.35 -21.80 -1.71
C VAL A 263 18.33 -20.81 -1.16
N GLU A 264 18.80 -19.80 -0.44
CA GLU A 264 17.97 -18.78 0.18
C GLU A 264 18.43 -17.38 -0.25
N CYS A 265 17.49 -16.53 -0.65
CA CYS A 265 17.71 -15.12 -0.95
C CYS A 265 16.92 -14.28 0.04
N THR A 266 17.60 -13.36 0.73
CA THR A 266 16.97 -12.41 1.65
C THR A 266 17.12 -10.99 1.12
N ILE A 267 16.02 -10.24 1.14
CA ILE A 267 16.01 -8.81 0.84
C ILE A 267 15.79 -8.05 2.14
N THR A 268 16.63 -7.05 2.38
CA THR A 268 16.52 -6.16 3.53
C THR A 268 16.64 -4.72 3.07
N SER A 269 15.60 -3.91 3.26
CA SER A 269 15.67 -2.47 3.00
C SER A 269 16.56 -1.77 4.02
N LYS A 270 17.09 -0.60 3.69
CA LYS A 270 17.89 0.23 4.62
C LYS A 270 17.05 1.03 5.62
N LYS A 271 15.79 0.64 5.81
CA LYS A 271 14.87 1.27 6.76
C LYS A 271 15.21 0.83 8.20
N SER A 272 14.77 1.62 9.18
CA SER A 272 14.93 1.29 10.61
C SER A 272 13.97 0.21 11.11
N TRP A 273 13.07 -0.26 10.24
CA TRP A 273 12.09 -1.30 10.51
C TRP A 273 11.99 -2.19 9.27
N HIS A 274 11.58 -3.44 9.46
CA HIS A 274 11.42 -4.41 8.37
C HIS A 274 10.10 -5.16 8.50
N ARG A 275 9.51 -5.55 7.36
CA ARG A 275 8.21 -6.22 7.28
C ARG A 275 8.11 -7.47 8.16
N TYR A 276 9.20 -8.24 8.26
CA TYR A 276 9.28 -9.45 9.08
C TYR A 276 10.26 -9.30 10.26
N GLY A 277 10.48 -8.07 10.71
CA GLY A 277 11.32 -7.72 11.86
C GLY A 277 12.82 -7.69 11.58
N ARG A 278 13.35 -8.63 10.78
CA ARG A 278 14.78 -8.68 10.39
C ARG A 278 15.04 -8.57 8.89
N SER A 279 14.01 -8.78 8.07
CA SER A 279 14.08 -8.72 6.61
C SER A 279 12.73 -8.32 6.03
N ASP A 280 12.75 -7.96 4.76
CA ASP A 280 11.59 -7.43 4.04
C ASP A 280 11.01 -8.44 3.05
N ASP A 281 11.87 -9.28 2.47
CA ASP A 281 11.46 -10.43 1.67
C ASP A 281 12.45 -11.60 1.81
N ASN A 282 11.98 -12.82 1.56
CA ASN A 282 12.77 -14.03 1.64
C ASN A 282 12.25 -15.12 0.69
N LEU A 283 13.12 -15.62 -0.18
CA LEU A 283 12.88 -16.70 -1.14
C LEU A 283 13.74 -17.90 -0.78
N MET A 284 13.11 -19.07 -0.61
CA MET A 284 13.79 -20.33 -0.35
C MET A 284 13.49 -21.34 -1.46
N LEU A 285 14.54 -21.82 -2.11
CA LEU A 285 14.51 -22.80 -3.19
C LEU A 285 15.15 -24.10 -2.71
N LEU A 286 14.43 -25.23 -2.87
CA LEU A 286 14.90 -26.55 -2.47
C LEU A 286 15.14 -27.42 -3.70
N TYR A 287 16.39 -27.82 -3.91
CA TYR A 287 16.82 -28.70 -5.00
C TYR A 287 17.23 -30.09 -4.48
N ARG A 288 17.36 -31.04 -5.40
CA ARG A 288 17.93 -32.38 -5.16
C ARG A 288 19.27 -32.48 -5.86
N VAL A 289 20.29 -32.93 -5.14
CA VAL A 289 21.63 -33.18 -5.70
C VAL A 289 21.91 -34.68 -5.63
N LEU A 290 22.02 -35.31 -6.80
CA LEU A 290 22.28 -36.74 -6.92
C LEU A 290 23.78 -37.03 -6.71
N PRO A 291 24.14 -38.27 -6.31
CA PRO A 291 25.53 -38.71 -6.26
C PRO A 291 26.24 -38.53 -7.61
N PRO A 292 27.58 -38.43 -7.63
CA PRO A 292 28.33 -38.47 -8.89
C PRO A 292 28.06 -39.78 -9.65
N VAL A 293 28.16 -39.74 -10.97
CA VAL A 293 28.12 -40.95 -11.80
C VAL A 293 29.52 -41.57 -11.74
N GLU A 294 29.63 -42.81 -11.31
CA GLU A 294 30.89 -43.58 -11.33
C GLU A 294 31.39 -43.84 -12.75
#